data_AF-A0A0C1U898-F1
#
_entry.id   AF-A0A0C1U898-F1
#
_cell.length_a   1.000
_cell.length_b   1.000
_cell.length_c   1.000
_cell.angle_alpha   90.00
_cell.angle_beta   90.00
_cell.angle_gamma   90.00
#
_symmetry.space_group_name_H-M   'P 1'
#
loop_
_entity.id
_entity.type
_entity.pdbx_description
1 polymer ?
#
loop_
_entity_poly.entity_id
_entity_poly.type
_entity_poly.pdbx_seq_one_letter_code
_entity_poly.pdbx_strand_id
1 'polypeptide(L)'
;MGTSTDSAITDYLIRIVTREGNIRALACVTTHLVGDACRRHGTLPTASAALGRALTGGVLMGALLKTGQRIALTFEGNGPLHKIIVEADANGAVRGLVRNPAVNLLRDDGKLDVAGALGKAGFLTVSRDLGLKEPYTGTVMLHTSEIAEDLAWYLAESEQIPSAVGLGVYVEQDGSVAAAGGFLIQALPPGDDQLIDRLMERIGSMPPVTEMLRTGATPEGLLEYLFEDIPFDILEKRTAALVCSCSRERIERVLLSLGSDELSSLIHDQGKASVGCEFCGEHYNFTREELERLRDSLTAA
;
A
#
# COMPACT_ATOMS: atom_id res chain seq x y z
N MET A 1 -10.45 19.13 -34.89
CA MET A 1 -9.45 18.18 -35.40
C MET A 1 -8.61 17.73 -34.23
N GLY A 2 -8.58 16.42 -33.96
CA GLY A 2 -7.67 15.81 -32.99
C GLY A 2 -8.17 15.74 -31.56
N THR A 3 -9.32 15.12 -31.30
CA THR A 3 -9.58 14.51 -29.99
C THR A 3 -8.65 13.29 -29.87
N SER A 4 -7.49 13.48 -29.26
CA SER A 4 -6.65 12.37 -28.80
C SER A 4 -7.39 11.67 -27.66
N THR A 5 -8.02 10.55 -27.96
CA THR A 5 -8.39 9.53 -26.98
C THR A 5 -7.12 8.99 -26.34
N ASP A 6 -6.62 9.71 -25.34
CA ASP A 6 -5.66 9.18 -24.39
C ASP A 6 -6.49 8.28 -23.46
N SER A 7 -6.59 7.00 -23.83
CA SER A 7 -7.09 5.96 -22.93
C SER A 7 -6.09 5.88 -21.78
N ALA A 8 -6.23 6.75 -20.78
CA ALA A 8 -5.39 6.76 -19.59
C ALA A 8 -5.39 5.34 -19.03
N ILE A 9 -4.22 4.69 -19.11
CA ILE A 9 -4.01 3.34 -18.60
C ILE A 9 -4.34 3.42 -17.11
N THR A 10 -5.51 2.92 -16.75
CA THR A 10 -6.02 3.03 -15.40
C THR A 10 -5.40 1.91 -14.60
N ASP A 11 -4.79 2.21 -13.46
CA ASP A 11 -4.31 1.18 -12.54
C ASP A 11 -5.50 0.35 -12.04
N TYR A 12 -5.35 -0.97 -12.05
CA TYR A 12 -6.41 -1.88 -11.65
C TYR A 12 -5.86 -3.19 -11.10
N LEU A 13 -6.73 -3.89 -10.39
CA LEU A 13 -6.52 -5.26 -9.94
C LEU A 13 -7.60 -6.17 -10.51
N ILE A 14 -7.27 -7.45 -10.63
CA ILE A 14 -8.23 -8.52 -10.86
C ILE A 14 -8.15 -9.55 -9.74
N ARG A 15 -9.25 -10.26 -9.55
CA ARG A 15 -9.33 -11.43 -8.68
C ARG A 15 -9.77 -12.63 -9.50
N ILE A 16 -9.09 -13.75 -9.31
CA ILE A 16 -9.45 -15.03 -9.91
C ILE A 16 -9.61 -16.09 -8.82
N VAL A 17 -10.34 -17.15 -9.17
CA VAL A 17 -10.33 -18.42 -8.46
C VAL A 17 -10.11 -19.53 -9.46
N THR A 18 -9.36 -20.57 -9.10
CA THR A 18 -9.29 -21.79 -9.90
C THR A 18 -10.66 -22.45 -9.99
N ARG A 19 -10.94 -23.17 -11.07
CA ARG A 19 -12.25 -23.85 -11.23
C ARG A 19 -12.52 -24.91 -10.16
N GLU A 20 -11.47 -25.45 -9.57
CA GLU A 20 -11.54 -26.38 -8.44
C GLU A 20 -11.79 -25.66 -7.10
N GLY A 21 -11.68 -24.33 -7.05
CA GLY A 21 -11.94 -23.54 -5.85
C GLY A 21 -10.84 -23.60 -4.78
N ASN A 22 -9.76 -24.35 -5.03
CA ASN A 22 -8.65 -24.58 -4.11
C ASN A 22 -7.59 -23.46 -4.12
N ILE A 23 -7.63 -22.53 -5.08
CA ILE A 23 -6.68 -21.42 -5.15
C ILE A 23 -7.39 -20.13 -5.52
N ARG A 24 -7.07 -19.07 -4.79
CA ARG A 24 -7.46 -17.70 -5.11
C ARG A 24 -6.21 -16.89 -5.44
N ALA A 25 -6.27 -16.09 -6.49
CA ALA A 25 -5.20 -15.14 -6.81
C ALA A 25 -5.73 -13.75 -7.11
N LEU A 26 -4.88 -12.76 -6.86
CA LEU A 26 -5.07 -11.38 -7.24
C LEU A 26 -3.81 -10.92 -7.97
N ALA A 27 -3.98 -10.07 -8.97
CA ALA A 27 -2.87 -9.35 -9.59
C ALA A 27 -3.28 -7.90 -9.82
N CYS A 28 -2.31 -6.99 -9.80
CA CYS A 28 -2.56 -5.57 -10.05
C CYS A 28 -1.40 -4.87 -10.75
N VAL A 29 -1.75 -3.80 -11.46
CA VAL A 29 -0.84 -2.76 -11.94
C VAL A 29 -1.14 -1.50 -11.16
N THR A 30 -0.10 -0.88 -10.62
CA THR A 30 -0.14 0.26 -9.71
C THR A 30 0.86 1.35 -10.11
N THR A 31 1.35 1.33 -11.36
CA THR A 31 2.41 2.23 -11.85
C THR A 31 2.07 3.70 -11.64
N HIS A 32 0.88 4.14 -12.05
CA HIS A 32 0.48 5.54 -11.95
C HIS A 32 0.25 5.96 -10.50
N LEU A 33 -0.44 5.13 -9.73
CA LEU A 33 -0.72 5.28 -8.31
C LEU A 33 0.56 5.45 -7.49
N VAL A 34 1.54 4.57 -7.72
CA VAL A 34 2.83 4.60 -7.04
C VAL A 34 3.63 5.80 -7.48
N GLY A 35 3.67 6.11 -8.78
CA GLY A 35 4.33 7.31 -9.30
C GLY A 35 3.77 8.59 -8.68
N ASP A 36 2.44 8.70 -8.57
CA ASP A 36 1.77 9.84 -7.94
C ASP A 36 2.14 9.99 -6.47
N ALA A 37 2.14 8.89 -5.71
CA ALA A 37 2.53 8.90 -4.30
C ALA A 37 3.99 9.32 -4.13
N CYS A 38 4.90 8.73 -4.90
CA CYS A 38 6.34 9.04 -4.83
C CYS A 38 6.61 10.52 -5.15
N ARG A 39 5.94 11.09 -6.16
CA ARG A 39 6.05 12.52 -6.49
C ARG A 39 5.54 13.42 -5.36
N ARG A 40 4.39 13.10 -4.76
CA ARG A 40 3.83 13.89 -3.64
C ARG A 40 4.73 13.89 -2.41
N HIS A 41 5.39 12.78 -2.14
CA HIS A 41 6.26 12.62 -0.98
C HIS A 41 7.73 12.97 -1.23
N GLY A 42 8.12 13.23 -2.49
CA GLY A 42 9.50 13.53 -2.86
C GLY A 42 10.47 12.38 -2.53
N THR A 43 10.03 11.14 -2.72
CA THR A 43 10.84 9.96 -2.37
C THR A 43 12.01 9.78 -3.34
N LEU A 44 13.18 9.45 -2.81
CA LEU A 44 14.31 8.98 -3.59
C LEU A 44 14.12 7.51 -4.03
N PRO A 45 14.94 6.97 -4.94
CA PRO A 45 14.65 5.68 -5.59
C PRO A 45 14.38 4.50 -4.64
N THR A 46 15.21 4.28 -3.62
CA THR A 46 15.00 3.18 -2.67
C THR A 46 13.73 3.38 -1.83
N ALA A 47 13.49 4.60 -1.35
CA ALA A 47 12.24 4.94 -0.66
C ALA A 47 11.01 4.78 -1.56
N SER A 48 11.13 5.09 -2.86
CA SER A 48 10.06 4.92 -3.86
C SER A 48 9.75 3.44 -4.10
N ALA A 49 10.78 2.60 -4.19
CA ALA A 49 10.59 1.15 -4.31
C ALA A 49 9.93 0.57 -3.05
N ALA A 50 10.36 0.98 -1.86
CA ALA A 50 9.75 0.55 -0.61
C ALA A 50 8.29 0.98 -0.50
N LEU A 51 8.00 2.28 -0.70
CA LEU A 51 6.64 2.82 -0.68
C LEU A 51 5.76 2.15 -1.73
N GLY A 52 6.26 1.99 -2.95
CA GLY A 52 5.50 1.41 -4.06
C GLY A 52 5.14 -0.06 -3.85
N ARG A 53 6.07 -0.86 -3.32
CA ARG A 53 5.76 -2.24 -2.92
C ARG A 53 4.72 -2.26 -1.82
N ALA A 54 4.87 -1.44 -0.78
CA ALA A 54 3.91 -1.40 0.32
C ALA A 54 2.51 -0.96 -0.14
N LEU A 55 2.39 0.06 -1.00
CA LEU A 55 1.11 0.50 -1.58
C LEU A 55 0.47 -0.61 -2.41
N THR A 56 1.25 -1.29 -3.25
CA THR A 56 0.79 -2.41 -4.08
C THR A 56 0.31 -3.58 -3.21
N GLY A 57 1.08 -3.92 -2.16
CA GLY A 57 0.67 -4.88 -1.15
C GLY A 57 -0.62 -4.44 -0.44
N GLY A 58 -0.76 -3.17 -0.12
CA GLY A 58 -1.99 -2.57 0.43
C GLY A 58 -3.20 -2.77 -0.48
N VAL A 59 -3.06 -2.54 -1.78
CA VAL A 59 -4.12 -2.78 -2.79
C VAL A 59 -4.54 -4.26 -2.79
N LEU A 60 -3.58 -5.18 -2.84
CA LEU A 60 -3.84 -6.63 -2.87
C LEU A 60 -4.48 -7.12 -1.56
N MET A 61 -3.96 -6.68 -0.41
CA MET A 61 -4.47 -7.04 0.91
C MET A 61 -5.86 -6.42 1.18
N GLY A 62 -6.07 -5.16 0.77
CA GLY A 62 -7.37 -4.48 0.87
C GLY A 62 -8.43 -5.18 0.03
N ALA A 63 -8.06 -5.72 -1.13
CA ALA A 63 -8.94 -6.53 -1.94
C ALA A 63 -9.31 -7.88 -1.28
N LEU A 64 -8.68 -8.33 -0.19
CA LEU A 64 -9.16 -9.50 0.56
C LEU A 64 -10.36 -9.19 1.48
N LEU A 65 -10.64 -7.90 1.72
CA LEU A 65 -11.68 -7.44 2.64
C LEU A 65 -13.07 -7.37 1.99
N LYS A 66 -14.10 -7.25 2.84
CA LYS A 66 -15.48 -6.94 2.43
C LYS A 66 -15.72 -5.44 2.36
N THR A 67 -16.65 -5.00 1.52
CA THR A 67 -17.05 -3.58 1.41
C THR A 67 -17.34 -2.96 2.78
N GLY A 68 -16.79 -1.76 3.02
CA GLY A 68 -16.88 -1.05 4.29
C GLY A 68 -15.72 -1.34 5.27
N GLN A 69 -14.92 -2.35 5.01
CA GLN A 69 -13.74 -2.69 5.83
C GLN A 69 -12.48 -2.01 5.31
N ARG A 70 -11.50 -1.85 6.21
CA ARG A 70 -10.19 -1.25 5.92
C ARG A 70 -9.06 -2.05 6.54
N ILE A 71 -7.88 -1.90 5.96
CA ILE A 71 -6.64 -2.46 6.49
C ILE A 71 -5.57 -1.37 6.57
N ALA A 72 -4.78 -1.42 7.63
CA ALA A 72 -3.57 -0.64 7.80
C ALA A 72 -2.38 -1.60 7.91
N LEU A 73 -1.37 -1.38 7.07
CA LEU A 73 -0.08 -2.07 7.10
C LEU A 73 0.96 -1.11 7.64
N THR A 74 1.65 -1.52 8.70
CA THR A 74 2.72 -0.75 9.32
C THR A 74 3.98 -1.59 9.34
N PHE A 75 4.94 -1.23 8.49
CA PHE A 75 6.28 -1.80 8.48
C PHE A 75 7.17 -0.88 9.29
N GLU A 76 7.71 -1.35 10.41
CA GLU A 76 8.58 -0.57 11.27
C GLU A 76 9.89 -1.34 11.45
N GLY A 77 11.00 -0.69 11.12
CA GLY A 77 12.31 -1.33 11.19
C GLY A 77 13.41 -0.37 11.63
N ASN A 78 14.55 -0.94 11.96
CA ASN A 78 15.70 -0.20 12.49
C ASN A 78 16.61 0.42 11.40
N GLY A 79 16.22 0.37 10.13
CA GLY A 79 16.91 1.00 9.03
C GLY A 79 16.57 2.48 8.86
N PRO A 80 17.26 3.20 7.96
CA PRO A 80 17.10 4.64 7.78
C PRO A 80 15.73 5.07 7.24
N LEU A 81 14.93 4.16 6.67
CA LEU A 81 13.56 4.43 6.25
C LEU A 81 12.63 4.56 7.47
N HIS A 82 13.01 3.95 8.59
CA HIS A 82 12.30 3.81 9.87
C HIS A 82 10.94 3.12 9.79
N LYS A 83 10.02 3.67 9.00
CA LYS A 83 8.62 3.25 9.01
C LYS A 83 7.95 3.50 7.67
N ILE A 84 7.12 2.55 7.25
CA ILE A 84 6.19 2.66 6.13
C ILE A 84 4.78 2.42 6.68
N ILE A 85 3.84 3.31 6.36
CA ILE A 85 2.45 3.17 6.74
C ILE A 85 1.61 3.18 5.47
N VAL A 86 0.75 2.19 5.30
CA VAL A 86 -0.18 2.08 4.18
C VAL A 86 -1.56 1.78 4.73
N GLU A 87 -2.58 2.47 4.22
CA GLU A 87 -3.97 2.16 4.48
C GLU A 87 -4.68 1.88 3.16
N ALA A 88 -5.46 0.81 3.12
CA ALA A 88 -6.26 0.44 1.96
C ALA A 88 -7.67 0.04 2.40
N ASP A 89 -8.63 0.18 1.48
CA ASP A 89 -9.99 -0.30 1.68
C ASP A 89 -10.37 -1.40 0.70
N ALA A 90 -11.54 -1.98 0.97
CA ALA A 90 -12.12 -3.02 0.15
C ALA A 90 -12.63 -2.54 -1.21
N ASN A 91 -12.37 -1.31 -1.66
CA ASN A 91 -12.81 -0.75 -2.95
C ASN A 91 -11.61 -0.33 -3.83
N GLY A 92 -10.38 -0.66 -3.44
CA GLY A 92 -9.17 -0.33 -4.23
C GLY A 92 -8.64 1.07 -3.97
N ALA A 93 -9.19 1.81 -3.00
CA ALA A 93 -8.58 3.04 -2.53
C ALA A 93 -7.41 2.71 -1.59
N VAL A 94 -6.27 3.33 -1.82
CA VAL A 94 -5.07 3.19 -0.99
C VAL A 94 -4.39 4.54 -0.77
N ARG A 95 -3.71 4.68 0.36
CA ARG A 95 -2.79 5.77 0.67
C ARG A 95 -1.64 5.25 1.48
N GLY A 96 -0.52 5.95 1.49
CA GLY A 96 0.60 5.55 2.32
C GLY A 96 1.74 6.54 2.25
N LEU A 97 2.66 6.42 3.19
CA LEU A 97 3.82 7.27 3.34
C LEU A 97 5.00 6.49 3.89
N VAL A 98 6.19 7.05 3.72
CA VAL A 98 7.41 6.61 4.39
C VAL A 98 7.90 7.70 5.34
N ARG A 99 8.50 7.33 6.47
CA ARG A 99 8.97 8.29 7.46
C ARG A 99 10.14 9.13 6.97
N ASN A 100 11.06 8.51 6.23
CA ASN A 100 12.22 9.20 5.63
C ASN A 100 12.22 9.02 4.10
N PRO A 101 11.66 9.97 3.33
CA PRO A 101 11.60 9.86 1.87
C PRO A 101 12.97 10.01 1.20
N ALA A 102 13.98 10.54 1.90
CA ALA A 102 15.31 10.82 1.35
C ALA A 102 16.26 9.61 1.37
N VAL A 103 15.78 8.40 1.66
CA VAL A 103 16.60 7.20 1.67
C VAL A 103 16.87 6.72 0.25
N ASN A 104 18.15 6.59 -0.08
CA ASN A 104 18.62 6.01 -1.33
C ASN A 104 19.84 5.11 -1.04
N LEU A 105 19.64 3.80 -1.07
CA LEU A 105 20.63 2.77 -0.81
C LEU A 105 20.66 1.80 -1.98
N LEU A 106 21.87 1.40 -2.37
CA LEU A 106 22.13 0.39 -3.38
C LEU A 106 22.84 -0.80 -2.75
N ARG A 107 22.50 -1.98 -3.23
CA ARG A 107 23.20 -3.24 -2.95
C ARG A 107 24.48 -3.33 -3.79
N ASP A 108 25.32 -4.29 -3.46
CA ASP A 108 26.56 -4.58 -4.22
C ASP A 108 26.30 -4.95 -5.69
N ASP A 109 25.13 -5.49 -6.01
CA ASP A 109 24.69 -5.81 -7.37
C ASP A 109 24.07 -4.61 -8.12
N GLY A 110 24.09 -3.42 -7.52
CA GLY A 110 23.57 -2.18 -8.10
C GLY A 110 22.04 -2.04 -8.03
N LYS A 111 21.32 -3.00 -7.41
CA LYS A 111 19.86 -2.89 -7.20
C LYS A 111 19.54 -2.04 -5.97
N LEU A 112 18.31 -1.52 -5.91
CA LEU A 112 17.82 -0.79 -4.75
C LEU A 112 17.77 -1.70 -3.51
N ASP A 113 18.34 -1.22 -2.40
CA ASP A 113 18.42 -1.97 -1.14
C ASP A 113 17.21 -1.68 -0.24
N VAL A 114 16.06 -2.27 -0.55
CA VAL A 114 14.83 -2.08 0.24
C VAL A 114 14.97 -2.70 1.64
N ALA A 115 15.50 -3.91 1.74
CA ALA A 115 15.78 -4.54 3.03
C ALA A 115 16.75 -3.72 3.89
N GLY A 116 17.85 -3.22 3.33
CA GLY A 116 18.77 -2.35 4.05
C GLY A 116 18.14 -1.01 4.47
N ALA A 117 17.26 -0.46 3.64
CA ALA A 117 16.54 0.77 3.95
C ALA A 117 15.54 0.60 5.10
N LEU A 118 14.76 -0.49 5.12
CA LEU A 118 13.81 -0.76 6.21
C LEU A 118 14.52 -1.27 7.47
N GLY A 119 15.62 -2.00 7.31
CA GLY A 119 16.42 -2.58 8.39
C GLY A 119 16.31 -4.11 8.44
N LYS A 120 17.09 -4.73 9.33
CA LYS A 120 17.08 -6.20 9.53
C LYS A 120 16.35 -6.65 10.78
N ALA A 121 15.90 -5.70 11.58
CA ALA A 121 15.11 -5.95 12.79
C ALA A 121 13.93 -4.99 12.79
N GLY A 122 12.74 -5.52 13.05
CA GLY A 122 11.51 -4.76 12.96
C GLY A 122 10.30 -5.66 12.96
N PHE A 123 9.14 -5.03 12.81
CA PHE A 123 7.84 -5.67 12.82
C PHE A 123 7.00 -5.22 11.63
N LEU A 124 6.20 -6.16 11.12
CA LEU A 124 5.02 -5.87 10.32
C LEU A 124 3.81 -5.99 11.24
N THR A 125 3.09 -4.89 11.40
CA THR A 125 1.78 -4.85 12.06
C THR A 125 0.68 -4.63 11.04
N VAL A 126 -0.32 -5.49 11.07
CA VAL A 126 -1.49 -5.44 10.19
C VAL A 126 -2.73 -5.26 11.06
N SER A 127 -3.42 -4.14 10.87
CA SER A 127 -4.64 -3.81 11.58
C SER A 127 -5.82 -3.78 10.61
N ARG A 128 -6.92 -4.46 10.97
CA ARG A 128 -8.13 -4.56 10.17
C ARG A 128 -9.30 -3.96 10.91
N ASP A 129 -9.87 -2.91 10.35
CA ASP A 129 -11.16 -2.38 10.77
C ASP A 129 -12.26 -3.17 10.04
N LEU A 130 -12.93 -4.04 10.79
CA LEU A 130 -13.99 -4.92 10.29
C LEU A 130 -15.39 -4.32 10.53
N GLY A 131 -15.50 -3.06 10.97
CA GLY A 131 -16.76 -2.46 11.42
C GLY A 131 -17.20 -2.95 12.80
N LEU A 132 -16.27 -3.48 13.60
CA LEU A 132 -16.47 -3.90 15.00
C LEU A 132 -16.13 -2.74 15.95
N LYS A 133 -16.29 -2.95 17.27
CA LYS A 133 -15.93 -1.92 18.26
C LYS A 133 -14.43 -1.57 18.25
N GLU A 134 -13.59 -2.58 18.04
CA GLU A 134 -12.13 -2.45 18.04
C GLU A 134 -11.57 -3.15 16.79
N PRO A 135 -10.49 -2.60 16.18
CA PRO A 135 -9.86 -3.24 15.04
C PRO A 135 -9.10 -4.51 15.45
N TYR A 136 -9.12 -5.51 14.58
CA TYR A 136 -8.31 -6.73 14.77
C TYR A 136 -6.88 -6.45 14.33
N THR A 137 -5.90 -6.71 15.19
CA THR A 137 -4.49 -6.42 14.89
C THR A 137 -3.63 -7.67 15.09
N GLY A 138 -2.80 -7.98 14.10
CA GLY A 138 -1.77 -9.01 14.18
C GLY A 138 -0.39 -8.43 13.88
N THR A 139 0.64 -8.95 14.54
CA THR A 139 2.02 -8.48 14.40
C THR A 139 2.97 -9.66 14.24
N VAL A 140 3.89 -9.56 13.28
CA VAL A 140 4.99 -10.51 13.07
C VAL A 140 6.31 -9.77 12.99
N MET A 141 7.42 -10.45 13.26
CA MET A 141 8.74 -9.92 12.93
C MET A 141 8.89 -9.82 11.40
N LEU A 142 9.63 -8.81 10.93
CA LEU A 142 10.04 -8.78 9.52
C LEU A 142 10.89 -10.01 9.22
N HIS A 143 10.57 -10.70 8.12
CA HIS A 143 11.26 -11.91 7.70
C HIS A 143 12.49 -11.55 6.86
N THR A 144 12.30 -10.74 5.83
CA THR A 144 13.39 -10.30 4.93
C THR A 144 13.43 -8.80 4.72
N SER A 145 12.37 -8.08 5.12
CA SER A 145 12.25 -6.63 4.94
C SER A 145 12.16 -6.18 3.47
N GLU A 146 11.88 -7.12 2.55
CA GLU A 146 11.60 -6.85 1.13
C GLU A 146 10.11 -6.58 0.86
N ILE A 147 9.27 -6.51 1.90
CA ILE A 147 7.82 -6.21 1.93
C ILE A 147 6.96 -7.36 1.40
N ALA A 148 7.26 -7.89 0.22
CA ALA A 148 6.45 -8.96 -0.40
C ALA A 148 6.49 -10.24 0.46
N GLU A 149 7.69 -10.70 0.78
CA GLU A 149 7.91 -11.89 1.61
C GLU A 149 7.43 -11.67 3.05
N ASP A 150 7.50 -10.44 3.59
CA ASP A 150 6.99 -10.13 4.92
C ASP A 150 5.45 -10.23 4.97
N LEU A 151 4.76 -9.82 3.91
CA LEU A 151 3.31 -9.99 3.78
C LEU A 151 2.92 -11.46 3.62
N ALA A 152 3.66 -12.22 2.80
CA ALA A 152 3.46 -13.66 2.66
C ALA A 152 3.65 -14.38 4.01
N TRP A 153 4.71 -14.02 4.74
CA TRP A 153 5.00 -14.52 6.08
C TRP A 153 3.89 -14.19 7.08
N TYR A 154 3.40 -12.95 7.08
CA TYR A 154 2.27 -12.55 7.93
C TYR A 154 1.01 -13.39 7.65
N LEU A 155 0.65 -13.57 6.37
CA LEU A 155 -0.51 -14.37 5.99
C LEU A 155 -0.37 -15.84 6.42
N ALA A 156 0.84 -16.41 6.28
CA ALA A 156 1.12 -17.78 6.70
C ALA A 156 1.08 -17.94 8.23
N GLU A 157 1.81 -17.12 8.98
CA GLU A 157 1.96 -17.29 10.43
C GLU A 157 0.79 -16.74 11.24
N SER A 158 0.31 -15.54 10.90
CA SER A 158 -0.75 -14.87 11.67
C SER A 158 -2.15 -15.31 11.24
N GLU A 159 -2.33 -15.67 9.96
CA GLU A 159 -3.65 -16.04 9.42
C GLU A 159 -3.78 -17.51 9.05
N GLN A 160 -2.68 -18.29 9.08
CA GLN A 160 -2.66 -19.69 8.70
C GLN A 160 -3.15 -19.90 7.26
N ILE A 161 -2.86 -18.94 6.38
CA ILE A 161 -3.17 -19.00 4.95
C ILE A 161 -1.86 -19.05 4.18
N PRO A 162 -1.43 -20.23 3.69
CA PRO A 162 -0.28 -20.34 2.80
C PRO A 162 -0.45 -19.42 1.61
N SER A 163 0.47 -18.46 1.48
CA SER A 163 0.37 -17.37 0.53
C SER A 163 1.70 -17.10 -0.16
N ALA A 164 1.65 -16.76 -1.44
CA ALA A 164 2.78 -16.24 -2.17
C ALA A 164 2.48 -14.82 -2.64
N VAL A 165 3.43 -13.91 -2.45
CA VAL A 165 3.27 -12.49 -2.78
C VAL A 165 4.47 -12.05 -3.60
N GLY A 166 4.22 -11.49 -4.77
CA GLY A 166 5.25 -10.91 -5.64
C GLY A 166 4.96 -9.43 -5.86
N LEU A 167 5.88 -8.54 -5.51
CA LEU A 167 5.73 -7.09 -5.65
C LEU A 167 6.94 -6.50 -6.36
N GLY A 168 6.69 -5.66 -7.36
CA GLY A 168 7.73 -5.04 -8.17
C GLY A 168 7.53 -3.53 -8.25
N VAL A 169 8.64 -2.79 -8.18
CA VAL A 169 8.70 -1.37 -8.52
C VAL A 169 9.98 -1.13 -9.30
N TYR A 170 9.87 -0.56 -10.49
CA TYR A 170 11.00 -0.11 -11.30
C TYR A 170 11.06 1.41 -11.27
N VAL A 171 12.18 1.93 -10.79
CA VAL A 171 12.47 3.36 -10.73
C VAL A 171 13.55 3.66 -11.76
N GLU A 172 13.28 4.64 -12.62
CA GLU A 172 14.21 5.14 -13.63
C GLU A 172 15.33 5.97 -12.98
N GLN A 173 16.37 6.27 -13.76
CA GLN A 173 17.51 7.07 -13.29
C GLN A 173 17.12 8.50 -12.87
N ASP A 174 16.04 9.04 -13.46
CA ASP A 174 15.48 10.35 -13.10
C ASP A 174 14.60 10.32 -11.84
N GLY A 175 14.44 9.14 -11.22
CA GLY A 175 13.61 8.92 -10.04
C GLY A 175 12.13 8.68 -10.34
N SER A 176 11.71 8.69 -11.61
CA SER A 176 10.33 8.39 -11.98
C SER A 176 10.02 6.89 -11.90
N VAL A 177 8.78 6.55 -11.58
CA VAL A 177 8.32 5.16 -11.50
C VAL A 177 7.82 4.73 -12.88
N ALA A 178 8.52 3.80 -13.53
CA ALA A 178 8.13 3.31 -14.86
C ALA A 178 7.26 2.05 -14.82
N ALA A 179 7.33 1.26 -13.74
CA ALA A 179 6.45 0.13 -13.55
C ALA A 179 6.26 -0.16 -12.05
N ALA A 180 5.03 -0.40 -11.62
CA ALA A 180 4.72 -0.96 -10.32
C ALA A 180 3.52 -1.90 -10.41
N GLY A 181 3.55 -2.97 -9.62
CA GLY A 181 2.48 -3.96 -9.59
C GLY A 181 2.93 -5.25 -8.93
N GLY A 182 2.06 -6.26 -8.99
CA GLY A 182 2.32 -7.50 -8.27
C GLY A 182 1.15 -8.45 -8.26
N PHE A 183 1.31 -9.53 -7.50
CA PHE A 183 0.31 -10.56 -7.30
C PHE A 183 0.31 -11.07 -5.86
N LEU A 184 -0.82 -11.66 -5.48
CA LEU A 184 -1.02 -12.38 -4.23
C LEU A 184 -1.79 -13.65 -4.55
N ILE A 185 -1.24 -14.81 -4.20
CA ILE A 185 -1.83 -16.14 -4.41
C ILE A 185 -2.02 -16.79 -3.05
N GLN A 186 -3.17 -17.42 -2.82
CA GLN A 186 -3.50 -18.13 -1.59
C GLN A 186 -4.05 -19.52 -1.89
N ALA A 187 -3.53 -20.52 -1.19
CA ALA A 187 -4.13 -21.84 -1.14
C ALA A 187 -5.37 -21.81 -0.22
N LEU A 188 -6.47 -22.40 -0.68
CA LEU A 188 -7.72 -22.51 0.05
C LEU A 188 -8.03 -23.99 0.35
N PRO A 189 -8.71 -24.30 1.47
CA PRO A 189 -9.18 -25.65 1.72
C PRO A 189 -10.28 -26.09 0.73
N PRO A 190 -10.29 -27.35 0.25
CA PRO A 190 -9.25 -28.38 0.47
C PRO A 190 -7.99 -28.07 -0.36
N GLY A 191 -6.82 -28.22 0.26
CA GLY A 191 -5.53 -28.00 -0.41
C GLY A 191 -5.21 -29.07 -1.45
N ASP A 192 -4.40 -28.68 -2.44
CA ASP A 192 -3.82 -29.58 -3.46
C ASP A 192 -2.31 -29.32 -3.50
N ASP A 193 -1.55 -30.20 -2.85
CA ASP A 193 -0.10 -30.05 -2.71
C ASP A 193 0.61 -30.09 -4.07
N GLN A 194 0.12 -30.89 -5.03
CA GLN A 194 0.74 -30.97 -6.36
C GLN A 194 0.54 -29.66 -7.13
N LEU A 195 -0.65 -29.07 -7.04
CA LEU A 195 -0.93 -27.78 -7.65
C LEU A 195 -0.11 -26.65 -7.01
N ILE A 196 0.04 -26.68 -5.69
CA ILE A 196 0.84 -25.72 -4.92
C ILE A 196 2.32 -25.80 -5.34
N ASP A 197 2.91 -27.00 -5.38
CA ASP A 197 4.31 -27.21 -5.76
C ASP A 197 4.59 -26.66 -7.17
N ARG A 198 3.68 -26.93 -8.12
CA ARG A 198 3.76 -26.42 -9.49
C ARG A 198 3.72 -24.90 -9.56
N LEU A 199 2.83 -24.26 -8.79
CA LEU A 199 2.77 -22.81 -8.71
C LEU A 199 4.03 -22.22 -8.08
N MET A 200 4.58 -22.84 -7.04
CA MET A 200 5.83 -22.41 -6.43
C MET A 200 7.00 -22.46 -7.42
N GLU A 201 7.10 -23.52 -8.22
CA GLU A 201 8.12 -23.64 -9.27
C GLU A 201 7.98 -22.53 -10.33
N ARG A 202 6.74 -22.22 -10.74
CA ARG A 202 6.48 -21.11 -11.69
C ARG A 202 6.79 -19.74 -11.11
N ILE A 203 6.44 -19.50 -9.84
CA ILE A 203 6.79 -18.26 -9.16
C ILE A 203 8.32 -18.11 -9.08
N GLY A 204 9.04 -19.19 -8.77
CA GLY A 204 10.51 -19.18 -8.68
C GLY A 204 11.23 -18.99 -10.02
N SER A 205 10.59 -19.36 -11.13
CA SER A 205 11.13 -19.21 -12.49
C SER A 205 10.57 -18.01 -13.27
N MET A 206 9.63 -17.27 -12.68
CA MET A 206 9.02 -16.09 -13.28
C MET A 206 10.06 -14.97 -13.44
N PRO A 207 10.10 -14.29 -14.61
CA PRO A 207 10.85 -13.04 -14.74
C PRO A 207 10.41 -12.03 -13.65
N PRO A 208 11.26 -11.08 -13.27
CA PRO A 208 10.86 -10.04 -12.33
C PRO A 208 9.55 -9.38 -12.76
N VAL A 209 8.61 -9.19 -11.82
CA VAL A 209 7.30 -8.57 -12.09
C VAL A 209 7.47 -7.25 -12.87
N THR A 210 8.46 -6.45 -12.50
CA THR A 210 8.77 -5.17 -13.16
C THR A 210 9.15 -5.33 -14.62
N GLU A 211 9.86 -6.40 -15.00
CA GLU A 211 10.22 -6.67 -16.39
C GLU A 211 8.96 -6.98 -17.20
N MET A 212 8.11 -7.88 -16.71
CA MET A 212 6.86 -8.23 -17.37
C MET A 212 5.96 -7.01 -17.57
N LEU A 213 5.80 -6.20 -16.52
CA LEU A 213 5.00 -4.97 -16.60
C LEU A 213 5.55 -3.96 -17.61
N ARG A 214 6.87 -3.79 -17.67
CA ARG A 214 7.51 -2.91 -18.67
C ARG A 214 7.36 -3.41 -20.11
N THR A 215 7.24 -4.72 -20.29
CA THR A 215 6.93 -5.32 -21.60
C THR A 215 5.42 -5.32 -21.93
N GLY A 216 4.59 -4.72 -21.08
CA GLY A 216 3.15 -4.54 -21.32
C GLY A 216 2.26 -5.63 -20.74
N ALA A 217 2.76 -6.47 -19.82
CA ALA A 217 1.93 -7.43 -19.12
C ALA A 217 0.82 -6.71 -18.33
N THR A 218 -0.41 -7.19 -18.48
CA THR A 218 -1.56 -6.78 -17.67
C THR A 218 -1.66 -7.66 -16.41
N PRO A 219 -2.50 -7.31 -15.42
CA PRO A 219 -2.84 -8.21 -14.33
C PRO A 219 -3.30 -9.59 -14.81
N GLU A 220 -4.10 -9.65 -15.88
CA GLU A 220 -4.50 -10.89 -16.54
C GLU A 220 -3.26 -11.65 -17.04
N GLY A 221 -2.36 -10.99 -17.77
CA GLY A 221 -1.14 -11.61 -18.29
C GLY A 221 -0.18 -12.13 -17.21
N LEU A 222 -0.09 -11.45 -16.06
CA LEU A 222 0.69 -11.95 -14.91
C LEU A 222 0.12 -13.27 -14.38
N LEU A 223 -1.21 -13.36 -14.24
CA LEU A 223 -1.87 -14.58 -13.77
C LEU A 223 -1.88 -15.66 -14.84
N GLU A 224 -2.04 -15.33 -16.12
CA GLU A 224 -1.93 -16.29 -17.23
C GLU A 224 -0.54 -16.93 -17.29
N TYR A 225 0.53 -16.18 -17.02
CA TYR A 225 1.88 -16.75 -16.92
C TYR A 225 2.00 -17.73 -15.73
N LEU A 226 1.49 -17.34 -14.56
CA LEU A 226 1.60 -18.16 -13.34
C LEU A 226 0.72 -19.40 -13.40
N PHE A 227 -0.50 -19.27 -13.93
CA PHE A 227 -1.48 -20.34 -13.96
C PHE A 227 -1.37 -21.19 -15.23
N GLU A 228 -0.92 -20.65 -16.36
CA GLU A 228 -0.67 -21.33 -17.66
C GLU A 228 -1.77 -22.35 -18.07
N ASP A 229 -1.65 -23.60 -17.63
CA ASP A 229 -2.58 -24.72 -17.88
C ASP A 229 -3.63 -24.95 -16.77
N ILE A 230 -3.55 -24.21 -15.67
CA ILE A 230 -4.47 -24.28 -14.53
C ILE A 230 -5.69 -23.40 -14.85
N PRO A 231 -6.88 -23.97 -15.05
CA PRO A 231 -8.04 -23.20 -15.43
C PRO A 231 -8.56 -22.35 -14.26
N PHE A 232 -8.82 -21.08 -14.53
CA PHE A 232 -9.38 -20.14 -13.56
C PHE A 232 -10.48 -19.29 -14.19
N ASP A 233 -11.30 -18.70 -13.32
CA ASP A 233 -12.34 -17.75 -13.68
C ASP A 233 -12.05 -16.38 -13.02
N ILE A 234 -12.19 -15.31 -13.79
CA ILE A 234 -12.08 -13.93 -13.28
C ILE A 234 -13.37 -13.58 -12.54
N LEU A 235 -13.25 -13.34 -11.24
CA LEU A 235 -14.37 -13.00 -10.37
C LEU A 235 -14.63 -11.49 -10.31
N GLU A 236 -13.58 -10.70 -10.43
CA GLU A 236 -13.65 -9.27 -10.20
C GLU A 236 -12.54 -8.54 -10.96
N LYS A 237 -12.88 -7.34 -11.45
CA LYS A 237 -11.93 -6.33 -11.93
C LYS A 237 -12.26 -5.00 -11.28
N ARG A 238 -11.27 -4.33 -10.70
CA ARG A 238 -11.47 -3.12 -9.91
C ARG A 238 -10.32 -2.13 -10.07
N THR A 239 -10.65 -0.85 -10.19
CA THR A 239 -9.68 0.24 -10.18
C THR A 239 -8.89 0.28 -8.87
N ALA A 240 -7.60 0.52 -8.98
CA ALA A 240 -6.73 0.85 -7.85
C ALA A 240 -6.39 2.34 -7.93
N ALA A 241 -6.61 3.09 -6.84
CA ALA A 241 -6.43 4.53 -6.84
C ALA A 241 -5.80 5.07 -5.56
N LEU A 242 -4.93 6.07 -5.71
CA LEU A 242 -4.38 6.84 -4.60
C LEU A 242 -5.47 7.79 -4.07
N VAL A 243 -6.06 7.48 -2.92
CA VAL A 243 -7.17 8.26 -2.35
C VAL A 243 -6.86 8.62 -0.90
N CYS A 244 -6.73 9.91 -0.64
CA CYS A 244 -6.68 10.42 0.72
C CYS A 244 -8.09 10.77 1.19
N SER A 245 -8.38 10.45 2.46
CA SER A 245 -9.65 10.78 3.09
C SER A 245 -9.58 12.00 4.00
N CYS A 246 -8.51 12.80 3.91
CA CYS A 246 -8.41 14.07 4.64
C CYS A 246 -9.50 15.03 4.18
N SER A 247 -10.03 15.79 5.12
CA SER A 247 -10.97 16.88 4.85
C SER A 247 -10.79 17.94 5.93
N ARG A 248 -11.28 19.15 5.69
CA ARG A 248 -11.20 20.22 6.68
C ARG A 248 -11.84 19.81 8.00
N GLU A 249 -12.99 19.15 7.95
CA GLU A 249 -13.75 18.68 9.12
C GLU A 249 -12.99 17.60 9.91
N ARG A 250 -12.14 16.80 9.25
CA ARG A 250 -11.27 15.85 9.94
C ARG A 250 -10.12 16.54 10.65
N ILE A 251 -9.51 17.53 9.99
CA ILE A 251 -8.42 18.32 10.59
C ILE A 251 -8.94 19.16 11.76
N GLU A 252 -10.14 19.72 11.65
CA GLU A 252 -10.81 20.40 12.77
C GLU A 252 -10.98 19.47 13.98
N ARG A 253 -11.40 18.23 13.77
CA ARG A 253 -11.48 17.24 14.87
C ARG A 253 -10.12 16.94 15.51
N VAL A 254 -9.04 16.92 14.73
CA VAL A 254 -7.68 16.78 15.27
C VAL A 254 -7.32 17.99 16.11
N LEU A 255 -7.59 19.21 15.63
CA LEU A 255 -7.37 20.44 16.39
C LEU A 255 -8.17 20.48 17.70
N LEU A 256 -9.43 20.03 17.67
CA LEU A 256 -10.28 19.91 18.86
C LEU A 256 -9.72 18.91 19.87
N SER A 257 -9.05 17.84 19.41
CA SER A 257 -8.49 16.82 20.30
C SER A 257 -7.29 17.27 21.13
N LEU A 258 -6.64 18.38 20.75
CA LEU A 258 -5.59 19.04 21.54
C LEU A 258 -6.16 19.66 22.85
N GLY A 259 -7.44 20.03 22.83
CA GLY A 259 -8.09 20.68 23.97
C GLY A 259 -7.91 22.20 23.99
N SER A 260 -8.61 22.84 24.94
CA SER A 260 -8.76 24.30 25.01
C SER A 260 -7.45 25.04 25.28
N ASP A 261 -6.59 24.48 26.14
CA ASP A 261 -5.36 25.14 26.59
C ASP A 261 -4.30 25.20 25.47
N GLU A 262 -4.13 24.11 24.73
CA GLU A 262 -3.21 24.01 23.59
C GLU A 262 -3.69 24.88 22.42
N LEU A 263 -5.01 24.90 22.13
CA LEU A 263 -5.58 25.80 21.13
C LEU A 263 -5.42 27.27 21.51
N SER A 264 -5.61 27.62 22.79
CA SER A 264 -5.44 29.01 23.25
C SER A 264 -3.99 29.48 23.12
N SER A 265 -3.04 28.60 23.42
CA SER A 265 -1.62 28.86 23.24
C SER A 265 -1.28 29.06 21.76
N LEU A 266 -1.79 28.21 20.88
CA LEU A 266 -1.62 28.33 19.42
C LEU A 266 -2.17 29.66 18.87
N ILE A 267 -3.34 30.09 19.36
CA ILE A 267 -3.98 31.36 19.00
C ILE A 267 -3.17 32.57 19.50
N HIS A 268 -2.62 32.50 20.72
CA HIS A 268 -1.83 33.57 21.30
C HIS A 268 -0.50 33.76 20.55
N ASP A 269 0.24 32.68 20.35
CA ASP A 269 1.60 32.72 19.83
C ASP A 269 1.66 32.94 18.31
N GLN A 270 0.80 32.26 17.55
CA GLN A 270 0.87 32.25 16.08
C GLN A 270 -0.31 32.97 15.43
N GLY A 271 -1.49 32.95 16.06
CA GLY A 271 -2.71 33.58 15.54
C GLY A 271 -3.26 32.95 14.26
N LYS A 272 -2.63 31.89 13.76
CA LYS A 272 -3.06 31.09 12.60
C LYS A 272 -2.46 29.71 12.74
N ALA A 273 -3.07 28.72 12.09
CA ALA A 273 -2.53 27.37 12.02
C ALA A 273 -2.51 26.89 10.56
N SER A 274 -1.47 26.16 10.20
CA SER A 274 -1.38 25.44 8.93
C SER A 274 -1.11 23.98 9.24
N VAL A 275 -2.09 23.11 9.03
CA VAL A 275 -1.98 21.68 9.29
C VAL A 275 -1.81 20.93 7.97
N GLY A 276 -0.64 20.32 7.77
CA GLY A 276 -0.38 19.47 6.62
C GLY A 276 -0.90 18.05 6.84
N CYS A 277 -1.58 17.47 5.85
CA CYS A 277 -1.89 16.05 5.86
C CYS A 277 -0.64 15.25 5.47
N GLU A 278 -0.12 14.42 6.38
CA GLU A 278 1.09 13.62 6.13
C GLU A 278 0.93 12.61 4.98
N PHE A 279 -0.31 12.18 4.65
CA PHE A 279 -0.58 11.22 3.58
C PHE A 279 -0.64 11.82 2.18
N CYS A 280 -1.12 13.06 2.01
CA CYS A 280 -1.30 13.65 0.67
C CYS A 280 -0.57 14.97 0.47
N GLY A 281 0.00 15.56 1.52
CA GLY A 281 0.68 16.85 1.49
C GLY A 281 -0.24 18.07 1.44
N GLU A 282 -1.57 17.88 1.48
CA GLU A 282 -2.53 18.98 1.46
C GLU A 282 -2.41 19.82 2.74
N HIS A 283 -2.41 21.16 2.61
CA HIS A 283 -2.27 22.07 3.74
C HIS A 283 -3.59 22.78 4.04
N TYR A 284 -4.08 22.59 5.26
CA TYR A 284 -5.30 23.21 5.75
C TYR A 284 -4.96 24.42 6.60
N ASN A 285 -5.25 25.60 6.07
CA ASN A 285 -5.04 26.87 6.77
C ASN A 285 -6.27 27.24 7.61
N PHE A 286 -6.02 27.69 8.83
CA PHE A 286 -7.01 28.18 9.78
C PHE A 286 -6.65 29.59 10.25
N THR A 287 -7.61 30.51 10.14
CA THR A 287 -7.47 31.88 10.66
C THR A 287 -7.65 31.91 12.18
N ARG A 288 -7.31 33.04 12.80
CA ARG A 288 -7.55 33.28 14.23
C ARG A 288 -9.00 33.03 14.61
N GLU A 289 -9.92 33.57 13.84
CA GLU A 289 -11.37 33.50 14.09
C GLU A 289 -11.87 32.06 13.99
N GLU A 290 -11.29 31.25 13.11
CA GLU A 290 -11.62 29.83 12.97
C GLU A 290 -11.14 29.02 14.19
N LEU A 291 -9.93 29.29 14.65
CA LEU A 291 -9.38 28.64 15.85
C LEU A 291 -10.15 29.04 17.12
N GLU A 292 -10.55 30.31 17.24
CA GLU A 292 -11.38 30.80 18.34
C GLU A 292 -12.75 30.09 18.34
N ARG A 293 -13.40 29.95 17.17
CA ARG A 293 -14.65 29.18 17.06
C ARG A 293 -14.49 27.72 17.48
N LEU A 294 -13.39 27.06 17.10
CA LEU A 294 -13.11 25.69 17.51
C LEU A 294 -12.91 25.59 19.03
N ARG A 295 -12.11 26.48 19.62
CA ARG A 295 -11.91 26.53 21.08
C ARG A 295 -13.24 26.74 21.82
N ASP A 296 -14.05 27.70 21.38
CA ASP A 296 -15.31 28.02 22.05
C ASP A 296 -16.30 26.84 21.99
N SER A 297 -16.26 26.05 20.91
CA SER A 297 -17.06 24.82 20.80
C SER A 297 -16.70 23.75 21.83
N LEU A 298 -15.45 23.72 22.34
CA LEU A 298 -15.03 22.81 23.41
C LEU A 298 -15.56 23.23 24.78
N THR A 299 -15.77 24.53 24.99
CA THR A 299 -16.29 25.06 26.27
C THR A 299 -17.81 25.01 26.38
N ALA A 300 -18.50 24.83 25.24
CA ALA A 300 -19.95 24.73 25.17
C ALA A 300 -20.49 23.29 25.24
N ALA A 301 -19.60 22.29 25.21
CA ALA A 301 -19.90 20.85 25.28
C ALA A 301 -19.58 20.29 26.67
#